data_AF-A0A9P3Q4U4-F1
#
_entry.id   AF-A0A9P3Q4U4-F1
#
_cell.length_a   1.000
_cell.length_b   1.000
_cell.length_c   1.000
_cell.angle_alpha   90.00
_cell.angle_beta   90.00
_cell.angle_gamma   90.00
#
_symmetry.space_group_name_H-M   'P 1'
#
loop_
_entity.id
_entity.type
_entity.pdbx_description
1 polymer ?
#
loop_
_entity_poly.entity_id
_entity_poly.type
_entity_poly.pdbx_seq_one_letter_code
_entity_poly.pdbx_strand_id
1 'polypeptide(L)'
;MAERGHVFRRAFSWLPAQFASQSDAPVGAPRRFGSTEHLSIEAIAAFVDGELRMNAHLRAAHHLSLCPECAAEVEDHSRARAALRDSHPISIPSSLLGLLSEIPHYPHQDATQLPDALADPDPEQRKRR
;
A
#
# COMPACT_ATOMS: atom_id res chain seq x y z
N MET A 1 -22.68 -66.84 -11.62
CA MET A 1 -22.95 -65.79 -10.63
C MET A 1 -21.74 -64.87 -10.62
N ALA A 2 -21.84 -63.68 -11.20
CA ALA A 2 -20.72 -62.73 -11.32
C ALA A 2 -20.83 -61.68 -10.21
N GLU A 3 -19.80 -61.60 -9.38
CA GLU A 3 -19.71 -60.68 -8.25
C GLU A 3 -19.37 -59.26 -8.73
N ARG A 4 -20.11 -58.26 -8.20
CA ARG A 4 -19.98 -56.84 -8.56
C ARG A 4 -18.88 -56.18 -7.72
N GLY A 5 -18.07 -55.37 -8.40
CA GLY A 5 -16.87 -54.75 -7.85
C GLY A 5 -17.11 -53.73 -6.73
N HIS A 6 -16.25 -53.82 -5.71
CA HIS A 6 -16.10 -52.83 -4.64
C HIS A 6 -14.62 -52.69 -4.27
N VAL A 7 -13.80 -52.06 -5.11
CA VAL A 7 -12.43 -51.68 -4.72
C VAL A 7 -11.98 -50.42 -5.45
N PHE A 8 -12.55 -49.27 -5.10
CA PHE A 8 -11.87 -47.97 -5.30
C PHE A 8 -12.37 -46.96 -4.27
N ARG A 9 -11.98 -47.13 -3.00
CA ARG A 9 -11.99 -46.04 -2.00
C ARG A 9 -10.95 -46.30 -0.92
N ARG A 10 -9.75 -45.75 -1.11
CA ARG A 10 -8.88 -45.14 -0.07
C ARG A 10 -7.46 -44.99 -0.62
N ALA A 11 -7.09 -43.78 -0.99
CA ALA A 11 -5.67 -43.43 -1.13
C ALA A 11 -5.37 -41.92 -0.96
N PHE A 12 -6.23 -41.14 -0.32
CA PHE A 12 -5.93 -39.74 0.03
C PHE A 12 -6.54 -39.33 1.38
N SER A 13 -6.24 -40.09 2.44
CA SER A 13 -6.67 -39.76 3.82
C SER A 13 -5.54 -39.13 4.66
N TRP A 14 -4.53 -38.54 4.02
CA TRP A 14 -3.37 -37.93 4.70
C TRP A 14 -3.08 -36.51 4.22
N LEU A 15 -4.11 -35.73 3.93
CA LEU A 15 -3.99 -34.27 3.86
C LEU A 15 -4.80 -33.71 5.02
N PRO A 16 -4.19 -32.89 5.89
CA PRO A 16 -4.86 -32.46 7.10
C PRO A 16 -5.94 -31.42 6.71
N ALA A 17 -7.16 -31.65 7.19
CA ALA A 17 -8.39 -31.04 6.69
C ALA A 17 -8.49 -29.50 6.86
N GLN A 18 -7.50 -28.87 7.51
CA GLN A 18 -7.46 -27.42 7.75
C GLN A 18 -7.26 -26.55 6.50
N PHE A 19 -7.07 -27.12 5.31
CA PHE A 19 -6.95 -26.36 4.05
C PHE A 19 -8.18 -26.47 3.13
N ALA A 20 -9.27 -27.11 3.57
CA ALA A 20 -10.52 -27.07 2.85
C ALA A 20 -11.29 -25.80 3.24
N SER A 21 -11.20 -24.76 2.40
CA SER A 21 -12.14 -23.63 2.46
C SER A 21 -13.54 -24.15 2.12
N GLN A 22 -14.28 -24.58 3.14
CA GLN A 22 -15.69 -24.94 3.01
C GLN A 22 -16.50 -23.65 3.01
N SER A 23 -16.55 -22.97 1.87
CA SER A 23 -17.60 -22.00 1.64
C SER A 23 -18.90 -22.76 1.41
N ASP A 24 -19.82 -22.72 2.38
CA ASP A 24 -21.18 -23.29 2.33
C ASP A 24 -22.13 -22.44 1.45
N ALA A 25 -21.55 -21.67 0.52
CA ALA A 25 -22.28 -20.75 -0.34
C ALA A 25 -22.87 -21.51 -1.54
N PRO A 26 -24.12 -21.22 -1.94
CA PRO A 26 -24.73 -21.86 -3.09
C PRO A 26 -23.89 -21.58 -4.35
N VAL A 27 -23.82 -22.56 -5.25
CA VAL A 27 -23.07 -22.46 -6.52
C VAL A 27 -23.57 -21.24 -7.30
N GLY A 28 -22.72 -20.22 -7.44
CA GLY A 28 -23.04 -18.96 -8.12
C GLY A 28 -23.22 -17.75 -7.21
N ALA A 29 -23.22 -17.91 -5.88
CA ALA A 29 -23.15 -16.77 -4.98
C ALA A 29 -21.79 -16.07 -5.10
N PRO A 30 -21.75 -14.72 -5.09
CA PRO A 30 -20.51 -13.98 -5.11
C PRO A 30 -19.66 -14.35 -3.89
N ARG A 31 -18.36 -14.55 -4.11
CA ARG A 31 -17.42 -14.77 -3.02
C ARG A 31 -17.47 -13.58 -2.07
N ARG A 32 -17.62 -13.85 -0.78
CA ARG A 32 -17.49 -12.86 0.27
C ARG A 32 -16.04 -12.86 0.73
N PHE A 33 -15.45 -11.67 0.82
CA PHE A 33 -14.09 -11.49 1.32
C PHE A 33 -14.16 -11.11 2.79
N GLY A 34 -13.23 -11.63 3.58
CA GLY A 34 -12.99 -11.12 4.94
C GLY A 34 -12.22 -9.79 4.89
N SER A 35 -12.30 -8.99 5.96
CA SER A 35 -11.67 -7.66 6.02
C SER A 35 -10.16 -7.64 5.75
N THR A 36 -9.46 -8.76 5.95
CA THR A 36 -8.01 -8.89 5.68
C THR A 36 -7.68 -9.46 4.29
N GLU A 37 -8.69 -9.86 3.52
CA GLU A 37 -8.51 -10.47 2.20
C GLU A 37 -8.59 -9.45 1.05
N HIS A 38 -8.94 -8.20 1.38
CA HIS A 38 -8.94 -7.08 0.45
C HIS A 38 -7.53 -6.62 0.11
N LEU A 39 -7.38 -5.96 -1.04
CA LEU A 39 -6.13 -5.30 -1.38
C LEU A 39 -5.81 -4.20 -0.35
N SER A 40 -4.54 -4.08 0.03
CA SER A 40 -4.11 -2.94 0.84
C SER A 40 -4.23 -1.64 0.03
N ILE A 41 -4.43 -0.52 0.73
CA ILE A 41 -4.49 0.80 0.10
C ILE A 41 -3.23 1.12 -0.73
N GLU A 42 -2.06 0.65 -0.28
CA GLU A 42 -0.80 0.77 -1.01
C GLU A 42 -0.82 -0.02 -2.33
N ALA A 43 -1.41 -1.22 -2.32
CA ALA A 43 -1.55 -2.04 -3.51
C ALA A 43 -2.55 -1.43 -4.51
N ILE A 44 -3.63 -0.80 -4.02
CA ILE A 44 -4.61 -0.08 -4.83
C ILE A 44 -3.95 1.12 -5.50
N ALA A 45 -3.24 1.96 -4.72
CA ALA A 45 -2.51 3.10 -5.26
C ALA A 45 -1.49 2.68 -6.33
N ALA A 46 -0.66 1.67 -6.04
CA ALA A 46 0.32 1.16 -6.99
C ALA A 46 -0.33 0.54 -8.25
N PHE A 47 -1.50 -0.09 -8.12
CA PHE A 47 -2.25 -0.62 -9.26
C PHE A 47 -2.75 0.51 -10.17
N VAL A 48 -3.37 1.54 -9.58
CA VAL A 48 -3.93 2.70 -10.29
C VAL A 48 -2.84 3.52 -10.97
N ASP A 49 -1.68 3.68 -10.36
CA ASP A 49 -0.54 4.39 -10.94
C ASP A 49 0.24 3.58 -11.97
N GLY A 50 0.07 2.25 -11.98
CA GLY A 50 0.76 1.34 -12.90
C GLY A 50 2.15 0.89 -12.43
N GLU A 51 2.44 1.04 -11.13
CA GLU A 51 3.75 0.80 -10.52
C GLU A 51 3.92 -0.64 -10.00
N LEU A 52 2.88 -1.48 -10.09
CA LEU A 52 2.98 -2.90 -9.74
C LEU A 52 3.78 -3.68 -10.79
N ARG A 53 4.70 -4.54 -10.31
CA ARG A 53 5.32 -5.57 -11.15
C ARG A 53 4.26 -6.49 -11.76
N MET A 54 4.52 -7.01 -12.97
CA MET A 54 3.58 -7.83 -13.76
C MET A 54 2.83 -8.90 -12.94
N ASN A 55 3.55 -9.71 -12.15
CA ASN A 55 2.92 -10.77 -11.33
C ASN A 55 1.95 -10.21 -10.27
N ALA A 56 2.29 -9.07 -9.64
CA ALA A 56 1.42 -8.43 -8.67
C ALA A 56 0.21 -7.78 -9.35
N HIS A 57 0.43 -7.17 -10.52
CA HIS A 57 -0.64 -6.59 -11.33
C HIS A 57 -1.67 -7.64 -11.74
N LEU A 58 -1.25 -8.81 -12.24
CA LEU A 58 -2.17 -9.90 -12.62
C LEU A 58 -2.98 -10.42 -11.43
N ARG A 59 -2.36 -10.56 -10.25
CA ARG A 59 -3.09 -10.98 -9.04
C ARG A 59 -4.10 -9.93 -8.60
N ALA A 60 -3.73 -8.65 -8.63
CA ALA A 60 -4.64 -7.56 -8.32
C ALA A 60 -5.82 -7.53 -9.31
N ALA A 61 -5.55 -7.57 -10.61
CA ALA A 61 -6.60 -7.61 -11.65
C ALA A 61 -7.56 -8.81 -11.47
N HIS A 62 -7.02 -9.99 -11.15
CA HIS A 62 -7.85 -11.15 -10.81
C HIS A 62 -8.65 -10.95 -9.52
N HIS A 63 -8.11 -10.28 -8.50
CA HIS A 63 -8.87 -9.96 -7.30
C HIS A 63 -10.01 -8.97 -7.60
N LEU A 64 -9.75 -7.93 -8.40
CA LEU A 64 -10.76 -6.93 -8.78
C LEU A 64 -11.93 -7.52 -9.56
N SER A 65 -11.70 -8.57 -10.36
CA SER A 65 -12.81 -9.25 -11.06
C SER A 65 -13.73 -10.06 -10.14
N LEU A 66 -13.31 -10.28 -8.89
CA LEU A 66 -14.03 -11.06 -7.89
C LEU A 66 -14.56 -10.21 -6.75
N CYS A 67 -13.89 -9.11 -6.39
CA CYS A 67 -14.19 -8.25 -5.25
C CYS A 67 -14.70 -6.88 -5.72
N PRO A 68 -16.02 -6.61 -5.64
CA PRO A 68 -16.58 -5.32 -6.05
C PRO A 68 -16.16 -4.16 -5.14
N GLU A 69 -15.84 -4.42 -3.87
CA GLU A 69 -15.38 -3.39 -2.92
C GLU A 69 -14.02 -2.83 -3.36
N CYS A 70 -13.04 -3.69 -3.63
CA CYS A 70 -11.75 -3.25 -4.14
C CYS A 70 -11.83 -2.63 -5.54
N ALA A 71 -12.78 -3.06 -6.38
CA ALA A 71 -13.03 -2.44 -7.68
C ALA A 71 -13.52 -0.98 -7.51
N ALA A 72 -14.45 -0.74 -6.60
CA ALA A 72 -14.92 0.61 -6.28
C ALA A 72 -13.79 1.50 -5.74
N GLU A 73 -12.94 0.99 -4.85
CA GLU A 73 -11.78 1.75 -4.35
C GLU A 73 -10.79 2.11 -5.48
N VAL A 74 -10.54 1.20 -6.42
CA VAL A 74 -9.70 1.48 -7.59
C VAL A 74 -10.31 2.59 -8.47
N GLU A 75 -11.62 2.60 -8.66
CA GLU A 75 -12.32 3.66 -9.40
C GLU A 75 -12.19 5.03 -8.72
N ASP A 76 -12.36 5.07 -7.40
CA ASP A 76 -12.22 6.30 -6.61
C ASP A 76 -10.80 6.86 -6.66
N HIS A 77 -9.79 6.01 -6.49
CA HIS A 77 -8.38 6.39 -6.63
C HIS A 77 -8.03 6.83 -8.06
N SER A 78 -8.60 6.17 -9.07
CA SER A 78 -8.42 6.55 -10.49
C SER A 78 -9.01 7.92 -10.78
N ARG A 79 -10.18 8.25 -10.20
CA ARG A 79 -10.80 9.57 -10.30
C ARG A 79 -9.94 10.64 -9.64
N ALA A 80 -9.41 10.37 -8.45
CA ALA A 80 -8.47 11.27 -7.78
C ALA A 80 -7.21 11.51 -8.64
N ARG A 81 -6.62 10.45 -9.21
CA ARG A 81 -5.48 10.56 -10.14
C ARG A 81 -5.80 11.43 -11.35
N ALA A 82 -6.95 11.22 -11.98
CA ALA A 82 -7.40 12.03 -13.12
C ALA A 82 -7.54 13.51 -12.73
N ALA A 83 -8.21 13.81 -11.61
CA ALA A 83 -8.37 15.17 -11.12
C ALA A 83 -7.02 15.87 -10.86
N LEU A 84 -6.02 15.16 -10.33
CA LEU A 84 -4.67 15.69 -10.14
C LEU A 84 -3.95 15.93 -11.48
N ARG A 85 -4.12 15.05 -12.46
CA ARG A 85 -3.54 15.21 -13.81
C ARG A 85 -4.17 16.36 -14.59
N ASP A 86 -5.45 16.61 -14.36
CA ASP A 86 -6.19 17.71 -14.95
C ASP A 86 -5.96 19.04 -14.22
N SER A 87 -5.38 19.00 -13.02
CA SER A 87 -4.94 20.23 -12.34
C SER A 87 -3.81 20.87 -13.14
N HIS A 88 -3.97 22.15 -13.48
CA HIS A 88 -3.09 22.92 -14.36
C HIS A 88 -1.60 22.74 -14.03
N PRO A 89 -0.69 22.92 -15.02
CA PRO A 89 0.74 22.82 -14.77
C PRO A 89 1.16 23.65 -13.56
N ILE A 90 1.85 23.01 -12.62
CA ILE A 90 2.47 23.71 -11.50
C ILE A 90 3.60 24.56 -12.08
N SER A 91 3.41 25.88 -12.06
CA SER A 91 4.45 26.84 -12.46
C SER A 91 5.32 27.21 -11.25
N ILE A 92 6.63 27.16 -11.41
CA ILE A 92 7.57 27.61 -10.38
C ILE A 92 7.55 29.14 -10.37
N PRO A 93 7.30 29.79 -9.21
CA PRO A 93 7.40 31.24 -9.11
C PRO A 93 8.80 31.73 -9.48
N SER A 94 8.90 32.78 -10.30
CA SER A 94 10.18 33.35 -10.73
C SER A 94 11.07 33.81 -9.57
N SER A 95 10.46 34.29 -8.48
CA SER A 95 11.14 34.64 -7.24
C SER A 95 11.83 33.43 -6.59
N LEU A 96 11.17 32.27 -6.54
CA LEU A 96 11.77 31.04 -6.01
C LEU A 96 12.93 30.60 -6.90
N LEU A 97 12.77 30.66 -8.23
CA LEU A 97 13.83 30.29 -9.16
C LEU A 97 15.06 31.19 -8.99
N GLY A 98 14.86 32.49 -8.78
CA GLY A 98 15.94 33.42 -8.45
C GLY A 98 16.64 33.10 -7.11
N LEU A 99 15.88 32.77 -6.05
CA LEU A 99 16.49 32.37 -4.78
C LEU A 99 17.26 31.04 -4.90
N LEU A 100 16.74 30.08 -5.66
CA LEU A 100 17.40 28.79 -5.90
C LEU A 100 18.69 28.94 -6.72
N SER A 101 18.74 29.90 -7.66
CA SER A 101 19.97 30.15 -8.44
C SER A 101 21.09 30.76 -7.60
N GLU A 102 20.78 31.41 -6.48
CA GLU A 102 21.78 31.99 -5.58
C GLU A 102 22.40 30.96 -4.62
N ILE A 103 21.85 29.74 -4.49
CA ILE A 103 22.35 28.71 -3.55
C ILE A 103 23.87 28.48 -3.69
N PRO A 104 24.46 28.33 -4.88
CA PRO A 104 25.91 28.13 -5.02
C PRO A 104 26.76 29.30 -4.55
N HIS A 105 26.18 30.50 -4.42
CA HIS A 105 26.84 31.73 -4.01
C HIS A 105 26.71 31.99 -2.52
N TYR A 106 25.90 31.21 -1.80
CA TYR A 106 25.87 31.29 -0.35
C TYR A 106 27.19 30.78 0.23
N PRO A 107 27.87 31.58 1.06
CA PRO A 107 29.03 31.08 1.76
C PRO A 107 28.58 29.90 2.63
N HIS A 108 29.21 28.74 2.46
CA HIS A 108 29.08 27.64 3.39
C HIS A 108 29.56 28.15 4.75
N GLN A 109 28.63 28.45 5.64
CA GLN A 109 28.95 28.63 7.05
C GLN A 109 29.35 27.24 7.55
N ASP A 110 30.65 27.04 7.78
CA ASP A 110 31.12 25.83 8.43
C ASP A 110 30.32 25.65 9.73
N ALA A 111 29.60 24.55 9.85
CA ALA A 111 28.74 24.20 10.99
C ALA A 111 29.51 24.04 12.32
N THR A 112 30.78 24.41 12.36
CA THR A 112 31.68 24.35 13.52
C THR A 112 31.34 25.42 14.57
N GLN A 113 30.45 26.36 14.29
CA GLN A 113 30.07 27.40 15.25
C GLN A 113 28.57 27.37 15.54
N LEU A 114 28.09 26.27 16.13
CA LEU A 114 26.90 26.34 16.96
C LEU A 114 27.19 27.28 18.14
N PRO A 115 26.43 28.37 18.34
CA PRO A 115 26.53 29.12 19.58
C PRO A 115 26.12 28.20 20.73
N ASP A 116 26.89 28.25 21.81
CA ASP A 116 26.78 27.52 23.09
C ASP A 116 25.44 27.73 23.84
N ALA A 117 24.42 28.25 23.16
CA ALA A 117 23.11 28.63 23.70
C ALA A 117 22.18 27.42 23.97
N LEU A 118 22.62 26.19 23.69
CA LEU A 118 21.93 24.95 24.04
C LEU A 118 22.65 24.15 25.14
N ALA A 119 23.71 24.70 25.74
CA ALA A 119 24.28 24.11 26.95
C ALA A 119 23.26 24.23 28.09
N ASP A 120 22.82 23.09 28.60
CA ASP A 120 21.88 22.93 29.71
C ASP A 120 22.37 23.73 30.94
N PRO A 121 21.57 24.66 31.50
CA PRO A 121 22.01 25.39 32.69
C PRO A 121 22.12 24.45 33.90
N ASP A 122 23.28 24.52 34.55
CA ASP A 122 23.67 23.74 35.74
C ASP A 122 22.54 23.62 36.79
N PRO A 123 22.17 22.39 37.22
CA PRO A 123 21.08 22.12 38.16
C PRO A 123 21.24 22.80 39.54
N GLU A 124 22.43 23.28 39.91
CA GLU A 124 22.67 23.97 41.20
C GLU A 124 21.98 25.33 41.30
N GLN A 125 21.66 26.02 40.20
CA GLN A 125 21.00 27.33 40.25
C GLN A 125 19.50 27.26 40.60
N ARG A 126 18.88 26.07 40.43
CA ARG A 126 17.43 25.88 40.64
C ARG A 126 17.03 25.85 42.12
N LYS A 127 17.98 25.65 43.05
CA LYS A 127 17.71 25.54 44.50
C LYS A 127 17.75 26.87 45.26
N ARG A 128 18.04 27.99 44.58
CA ARG A 128 18.21 29.31 45.20
C ARG A 128 17.09 30.31 44.90
N ARG A 129 15.99 29.88 44.27
CA ARG A 129 14.81 30.71 44.00
C ARG A 129 13.57 30.18 44.69
#